data_AF-A0A521UQZ8-F1
#
_entry.id   AF-A0A521UQZ8-F1
#
_cell.length_a   1.000
_cell.length_b   1.000
_cell.length_c   1.000
_cell.angle_alpha   90.00
_cell.angle_beta   90.00
_cell.angle_gamma   90.00
#
_symmetry.space_group_name_H-M   'P 1'
#
loop_
_entity.id
_entity.type
_entity.pdbx_description
1 polymer ?
#
loop_
_entity_poly.entity_id
_entity_poly.type
_entity_poly.pdbx_seq_one_letter_code
_entity_poly.pdbx_strand_id
1 'polypeptide(L)'
;MALEDWAFRQLKAGRPAGEVLEELLQGHTSIAVLGIAVTVALLAREVSRVTLPLVSSQRLWRIDVERSVQDSQLREAALIGFEPHEAAHRQAVIESGNLPVRRAEIRSLVPLFVLGADEELRSACRAALEQFPSQLELDYEDLAQDEVYLTELRRKAELWAEFGRQENYATAPVPNQDGMVAIELRSPSHEAPDMVEAREHFEEIAQEAQLWHWVQKCFEAGALIPDLSLDDAAERAKSMALAVAAGTNRSLMPNNEIAHGGISGTAAVIICLAGTHEHEEWAVSTLWSYRDEVEAPQDEVFSKSVIS
;
A
#
# COMPACT_ATOMS: atom_id res chain seq x y z
N MET A 1 -11.81 -5.67 15.23
CA MET A 1 -12.07 -6.75 16.23
C MET A 1 -12.58 -6.16 17.55
N ALA A 2 -13.17 -6.93 18.47
CA ALA A 2 -13.79 -6.39 19.69
C ALA A 2 -12.83 -5.60 20.61
N LEU A 3 -11.60 -6.08 20.82
CA LEU A 3 -10.59 -5.37 21.63
C LEU A 3 -10.13 -4.06 20.97
N GLU A 4 -9.96 -4.07 19.66
CA GLU A 4 -9.63 -2.88 18.88
C GLU A 4 -10.76 -1.85 18.88
N ASP A 5 -12.01 -2.30 18.69
CA ASP A 5 -13.18 -1.44 18.77
C ASP A 5 -13.35 -0.84 20.16
N TRP A 6 -13.07 -1.61 21.22
CA TRP A 6 -12.99 -1.09 22.59
C TRP A 6 -11.95 0.02 22.69
N ALA A 7 -10.72 -0.19 22.21
CA ALA A 7 -9.63 0.78 22.30
C ALA A 7 -9.97 2.07 21.55
N PHE A 8 -10.55 1.98 20.34
CA PHE A 8 -11.00 3.14 19.58
C PHE A 8 -12.13 3.89 20.29
N ARG A 9 -13.07 3.18 20.94
CA ARG A 9 -14.10 3.81 21.78
C ARG A 9 -13.49 4.54 22.97
N GLN A 10 -12.44 4.01 23.60
CA GLN A 10 -11.73 4.70 24.68
C GLN A 10 -11.07 6.00 24.19
N LEU A 11 -10.37 5.97 23.06
CA LEU A 11 -9.79 7.16 22.45
C LEU A 11 -10.86 8.20 22.09
N LYS A 12 -11.97 7.77 21.50
CA LYS A 12 -13.10 8.64 21.14
C LYS A 12 -13.76 9.27 22.38
N ALA A 13 -13.75 8.57 23.51
CA ALA A 13 -14.21 9.11 24.79
C ALA A 13 -13.22 10.10 25.43
N GLY A 14 -12.07 10.36 24.80
CA GLY A 14 -11.06 11.31 25.26
C GLY A 14 -10.09 10.74 26.30
N ARG A 15 -10.05 9.40 26.49
CA ARG A 15 -9.03 8.80 27.35
C ARG A 15 -7.63 8.99 26.74
N PRO A 16 -6.59 9.24 27.56
CA PRO A 16 -5.22 9.34 27.08
C PRO A 16 -4.78 8.04 26.39
N ALA A 17 -4.15 8.16 25.22
CA ALA A 17 -3.75 6.99 24.43
C ALA A 17 -2.71 6.12 25.16
N GLY A 18 -1.77 6.72 25.89
CA GLY A 18 -0.82 6.00 26.73
C GLY A 18 -1.50 5.05 27.73
N GLU A 19 -2.54 5.50 28.44
CA GLU A 19 -3.28 4.65 29.40
C GLU A 19 -4.00 3.49 28.69
N VAL A 20 -4.62 3.77 27.53
CA VAL A 20 -5.30 2.74 26.73
C VAL A 20 -4.30 1.71 26.23
N LEU A 21 -3.12 2.14 25.80
CA LEU A 21 -2.05 1.25 25.34
C LEU A 21 -1.46 0.41 26.46
N GLU A 22 -1.26 0.98 27.65
CA GLU A 22 -0.81 0.21 28.82
C GLU A 22 -1.81 -0.89 29.18
N GLU A 23 -3.10 -0.54 29.27
CA GLU A 23 -4.17 -1.50 29.55
C GLU A 23 -4.28 -2.57 28.46
N LEU A 24 -4.08 -2.19 27.20
CA LEU A 24 -4.11 -3.11 26.07
C LEU A 24 -2.91 -4.07 26.07
N LEU A 25 -1.71 -3.62 26.47
CA LEU A 25 -0.50 -4.44 26.43
C LEU A 25 -0.31 -5.29 27.70
N GLN A 26 -0.81 -4.82 28.84
CA GLN A 26 -0.57 -5.47 30.13
C GLN A 26 -1.14 -6.89 30.17
N GLY A 27 -0.28 -7.87 30.46
CA GLY A 27 -0.66 -9.27 30.64
C GLY A 27 -0.95 -10.05 29.35
N HIS A 28 -0.86 -9.41 28.18
CA HIS A 28 -1.06 -10.08 26.90
C HIS A 28 0.26 -10.56 26.30
N THR A 29 0.24 -11.76 25.71
CA THR A 29 1.39 -12.38 25.01
C THR A 29 1.11 -12.59 23.52
N SER A 30 -0.04 -12.13 23.03
CA SER A 30 -0.47 -12.34 21.65
C SER A 30 0.05 -11.25 20.71
N ILE A 31 0.62 -11.65 19.57
CA ILE A 31 1.04 -10.74 18.49
C ILE A 31 -0.14 -9.93 17.94
N ALA A 32 -1.36 -10.46 17.97
CA ALA A 32 -2.55 -9.74 17.53
C ALA A 32 -2.79 -8.48 18.39
N VAL A 33 -2.48 -8.55 19.69
CA VAL A 33 -2.59 -7.40 20.59
C VAL A 33 -1.55 -6.35 20.25
N LEU A 34 -0.32 -6.74 19.88
CA LEU A 34 0.69 -5.80 19.40
C LEU A 34 0.26 -5.10 18.11
N GLY A 35 -0.37 -5.81 17.17
CA GLY A 35 -0.93 -5.19 15.96
C GLY A 35 -2.04 -4.16 16.25
N ILE A 36 -2.91 -4.44 17.24
CA ILE A 36 -3.90 -3.47 17.71
C ILE A 36 -3.20 -2.28 18.37
N ALA A 37 -2.18 -2.51 19.21
CA ALA A 37 -1.42 -1.44 19.88
C ALA A 37 -0.76 -0.50 18.87
N VAL A 38 -0.15 -1.05 17.81
CA VAL A 38 0.40 -0.26 16.69
C VAL A 38 -0.68 0.58 16.03
N THR A 39 -1.84 0.00 15.75
CA THR A 39 -2.96 0.72 15.12
C THR A 39 -3.49 1.84 16.02
N VAL A 40 -3.60 1.60 17.33
CA VAL A 40 -4.00 2.60 18.34
C VAL A 40 -2.96 3.72 18.41
N ALA A 41 -1.67 3.39 18.46
CA ALA A 41 -0.58 4.36 18.47
C ALA A 41 -0.56 5.22 17.20
N LEU A 42 -0.75 4.62 16.03
CA LEU A 42 -0.85 5.32 14.75
C LEU A 42 -2.05 6.26 14.70
N LEU A 43 -3.22 5.78 15.16
CA LEU A 43 -4.44 6.58 15.17
C LEU A 43 -4.32 7.79 16.09
N ALA A 44 -3.75 7.60 17.27
CA ALA A 44 -3.54 8.66 18.26
C ALA A 44 -2.30 9.53 17.98
N ARG A 45 -1.41 9.09 17.07
CA ARG A 45 -0.07 9.66 16.86
C ARG A 45 0.73 9.73 18.17
N GLU A 46 0.60 8.68 18.98
CA GLU A 46 1.09 8.64 20.35
C GLU A 46 2.62 8.40 20.41
N VAL A 47 3.34 9.36 20.99
CA VAL A 47 4.77 9.28 21.25
C VAL A 47 4.98 9.20 22.76
N SER A 48 5.32 8.00 23.25
CA SER A 48 5.51 7.78 24.68
C SER A 48 6.45 6.61 24.94
N ARG A 49 6.81 6.41 26.20
CA ARG A 49 7.57 5.24 26.65
C ARG A 49 6.84 3.91 26.39
N VAL A 50 5.52 3.94 26.23
CA VAL A 50 4.69 2.76 25.95
C VAL A 50 4.76 2.39 24.48
N THR A 51 4.82 3.37 23.58
CA THR A 51 4.92 3.14 22.13
C THR A 51 6.35 2.93 21.64
N LEU A 52 7.35 3.38 22.40
CA LEU A 52 8.77 3.19 22.05
C LEU A 52 9.14 1.70 21.81
N PRO A 53 8.81 0.74 22.70
CA PRO A 53 9.10 -0.67 22.44
C PRO A 53 8.43 -1.24 21.17
N LEU A 54 7.29 -0.68 20.74
CA LEU A 54 6.63 -1.10 19.50
C LEU A 54 7.48 -0.71 18.30
N VAL A 55 7.90 0.56 18.21
CA VAL A 55 8.74 1.04 17.10
C VAL A 55 10.16 0.48 17.15
N SER A 56 10.62 0.01 18.30
CA SER A 56 11.93 -0.64 18.47
C SER A 56 11.95 -2.13 18.11
N SER A 57 10.83 -2.75 17.72
CA SER A 57 10.78 -4.17 17.38
C SER A 57 10.88 -4.40 15.87
N GLN A 58 11.98 -4.99 15.42
CA GLN A 58 12.21 -5.31 14.00
C GLN A 58 11.17 -6.30 13.45
N ARG A 59 10.81 -7.33 14.23
CA ARG A 59 9.80 -8.31 13.85
C ARG A 59 8.42 -7.68 13.71
N LEU A 60 8.08 -6.74 14.57
CA LEU A 60 6.80 -6.03 14.47
C LEU A 60 6.73 -5.16 13.20
N TRP A 61 7.85 -4.56 12.79
CA TRP A 61 7.94 -3.87 11.50
C TRP A 61 7.70 -4.81 10.32
N ARG A 62 8.31 -6.00 10.33
CA ARG A 62 8.10 -6.98 9.26
C ARG A 62 6.62 -7.34 9.13
N ILE A 63 6.01 -7.73 10.24
CA ILE A 63 4.61 -8.15 10.28
C ILE A 63 3.67 -7.00 9.88
N ASP A 64 3.90 -5.79 10.39
CA ASP A 64 3.01 -4.66 10.13
C ASP A 64 3.13 -4.14 8.69
N VAL A 65 4.31 -4.21 8.09
CA VAL A 65 4.54 -3.89 6.66
C VAL A 65 3.92 -4.95 5.76
N GLU A 66 4.08 -6.24 6.07
CA GLU A 66 3.40 -7.30 5.33
C GLU A 66 1.87 -7.15 5.42
N ARG A 67 1.37 -6.80 6.62
CA ARG A 67 -0.02 -6.48 6.82
C ARG A 67 -0.48 -5.31 5.96
N SER A 68 0.28 -4.21 5.84
CA SER A 68 -0.16 -3.07 5.01
C SER A 68 -0.25 -3.40 3.52
N VAL A 69 0.61 -4.31 3.04
CA VAL A 69 0.56 -4.82 1.66
C VAL A 69 -0.67 -5.70 1.43
N GLN A 70 -0.98 -6.59 2.39
CA GLN A 70 -2.06 -7.58 2.26
C GLN A 70 -3.44 -7.06 2.67
N ASP A 71 -3.52 -5.99 3.49
CA ASP A 71 -4.77 -5.52 4.11
C ASP A 71 -5.87 -5.27 3.09
N SER A 72 -5.52 -4.71 1.93
CA SER A 72 -6.47 -4.44 0.85
C SER A 72 -7.09 -5.72 0.26
N GLN A 73 -6.28 -6.77 0.08
CA GLN A 73 -6.70 -8.07 -0.48
C GLN A 73 -7.52 -8.89 0.53
N LEU A 74 -7.20 -8.77 1.82
CA LEU A 74 -7.83 -9.54 2.88
C LEU A 74 -9.15 -8.94 3.41
N ARG A 75 -9.51 -7.72 3.00
CA ARG A 75 -10.78 -7.07 3.41
C ARG A 75 -12.01 -7.88 3.06
N GLU A 76 -12.06 -8.44 1.86
CA GLU A 76 -13.19 -9.27 1.44
C GLU A 76 -13.17 -10.63 2.15
N ALA A 77 -11.98 -11.19 2.37
CA ALA A 77 -11.82 -12.43 3.11
C ALA A 77 -12.32 -12.31 4.56
N ALA A 78 -12.20 -11.13 5.18
CA ALA A 78 -12.75 -10.85 6.50
C ALA A 78 -14.28 -10.88 6.56
N LEU A 79 -14.97 -10.90 5.41
CA LEU A 79 -16.44 -10.98 5.32
C LEU A 79 -16.94 -12.41 5.10
N ILE A 80 -16.04 -13.39 4.95
CA ILE A 80 -16.42 -14.80 4.75
C ILE A 80 -17.10 -15.33 6.02
N GLY A 81 -18.23 -16.01 5.84
CA GLY A 81 -18.96 -16.70 6.92
C GLY A 81 -20.00 -15.84 7.64
N PHE A 82 -20.17 -14.57 7.28
CA PHE A 82 -21.30 -13.78 7.80
C PHE A 82 -22.61 -14.20 7.16
N GLU A 83 -23.60 -14.50 7.98
CA GLU A 83 -24.96 -14.80 7.56
C GLU A 83 -25.83 -13.52 7.47
N PRO A 84 -26.94 -13.52 6.73
CA PRO A 84 -27.80 -12.33 6.57
C PRO A 84 -28.30 -11.70 7.88
N HIS A 85 -28.48 -12.52 8.93
CA HIS A 85 -28.92 -12.04 10.24
C HIS A 85 -27.81 -11.36 11.05
N GLU A 86 -26.56 -11.45 10.61
CA GLU A 86 -25.37 -10.86 11.24
C GLU A 86 -24.95 -9.54 10.55
N ALA A 87 -25.87 -8.90 9.82
CA ALA A 87 -25.61 -7.69 9.05
C ALA A 87 -24.90 -6.59 9.87
N ALA A 88 -25.23 -6.44 11.15
CA ALA A 88 -24.59 -5.47 12.04
C ALA A 88 -23.11 -5.81 12.30
N HIS A 89 -22.76 -7.08 12.52
CA HIS A 89 -21.38 -7.50 12.71
C HIS A 89 -20.58 -7.39 11.41
N ARG A 90 -21.19 -7.78 10.29
CA ARG A 90 -20.61 -7.63 8.96
C ARG A 90 -20.28 -6.16 8.67
N GLN A 91 -21.22 -5.26 8.96
CA GLN A 91 -21.04 -3.82 8.78
C GLN A 91 -19.91 -3.27 9.66
N ALA A 92 -19.81 -3.70 10.92
CA ALA A 92 -18.73 -3.29 11.81
C ALA A 92 -17.34 -3.73 11.30
N VAL A 93 -17.22 -4.91 10.69
CA VAL A 93 -15.97 -5.36 10.05
C VAL A 93 -15.62 -4.49 8.84
N ILE A 94 -16.59 -4.16 7.99
CA ILE A 94 -16.40 -3.26 6.84
C ILE A 94 -15.91 -1.88 7.30
N GLU A 95 -16.58 -1.29 8.28
CA GLU A 95 -16.22 0.03 8.82
C GLU A 95 -14.81 0.03 9.42
N SER A 96 -14.49 -1.00 10.20
CA SER A 96 -13.16 -1.21 10.77
C SER A 96 -12.06 -1.39 9.70
N GLY A 97 -12.36 -2.11 8.61
CA GLY A 97 -11.43 -2.28 7.49
C GLY A 97 -11.22 -1.01 6.67
N ASN A 98 -12.18 -0.08 6.71
CA ASN A 98 -12.12 1.17 5.96
C ASN A 98 -11.53 2.36 6.74
N LEU A 99 -11.12 2.16 7.99
CA LEU A 99 -10.49 3.22 8.78
C LEU A 99 -9.22 3.73 8.08
N PRO A 100 -8.99 5.05 7.97
CA PRO A 100 -7.81 5.61 7.31
C PRO A 100 -6.49 5.08 7.87
N VAL A 101 -6.42 4.83 9.18
CA VAL A 101 -5.25 4.28 9.86
C VAL A 101 -4.83 2.90 9.32
N ARG A 102 -5.72 2.14 8.66
CA ARG A 102 -5.37 0.86 8.01
C ARG A 102 -4.35 1.02 6.90
N ARG A 103 -4.27 2.20 6.28
CA ARG A 103 -3.28 2.53 5.25
C ARG A 103 -1.93 2.94 5.84
N ALA A 104 -1.87 3.22 7.14
CA ALA A 104 -0.64 3.55 7.83
C ALA A 104 0.03 2.28 8.35
N GLU A 105 1.34 2.39 8.56
CA GLU A 105 2.18 1.32 9.07
C GLU A 105 3.15 1.87 10.12
N ILE A 106 3.75 0.98 10.90
CA ILE A 106 4.49 1.32 12.11
C ILE A 106 5.64 2.29 11.88
N ARG A 107 6.29 2.28 10.71
CA ARG A 107 7.38 3.21 10.37
C ARG A 107 6.90 4.65 10.35
N SER A 108 5.62 4.88 10.08
CA SER A 108 4.98 6.20 10.13
C SER A 108 4.94 6.81 11.54
N LEU A 109 5.17 6.03 12.61
CA LEU A 109 5.36 6.57 13.97
C LEU A 109 6.76 7.16 14.18
N VAL A 110 7.78 6.64 13.50
CA VAL A 110 9.18 7.01 13.76
C VAL A 110 9.45 8.51 13.57
N PRO A 111 8.96 9.18 12.52
CA PRO A 111 9.13 10.64 12.39
C PRO A 111 8.57 11.41 13.58
N LEU A 112 7.51 10.91 14.24
CA LEU A 112 6.93 11.57 15.41
C LEU A 112 7.87 11.51 16.63
N PHE A 113 8.66 10.44 16.77
CA PHE A 113 9.72 10.34 17.77
C PHE A 113 10.93 11.20 17.40
N VAL A 114 11.44 11.03 16.18
CA VAL A 114 12.74 11.59 15.76
C VAL A 114 12.69 13.10 15.56
N LEU A 115 11.53 13.63 15.15
CA LEU A 115 11.30 15.08 14.99
C LEU A 115 10.56 15.69 16.18
N GLY A 116 10.21 14.88 17.19
CA GLY A 116 9.54 15.31 18.40
C GLY A 116 10.42 16.20 19.28
N ALA A 117 9.79 16.92 20.20
CA ALA A 117 10.47 17.80 21.15
C ALA A 117 11.10 17.06 22.34
N ASP A 118 10.69 15.83 22.60
CA ASP A 118 11.21 15.01 23.71
C ASP A 118 12.56 14.41 23.33
N GLU A 119 13.63 14.96 23.89
CA GLU A 119 15.00 14.54 23.61
C GLU A 119 15.30 13.12 24.07
N GLU A 120 14.70 12.70 25.19
CA GLU A 120 14.96 11.37 25.74
C GLU A 120 14.36 10.30 24.84
N LEU A 121 13.09 10.48 24.44
CA LEU A 121 12.41 9.57 23.51
C LEU A 121 13.04 9.61 22.12
N ARG A 122 13.47 10.78 21.65
CA ARG A 122 14.18 10.93 20.38
C ARG A 122 15.49 10.15 20.37
N SER A 123 16.32 10.32 21.40
CA SER A 123 17.59 9.63 21.54
C SER A 123 17.39 8.11 21.68
N ALA A 124 16.41 7.69 22.49
CA ALA A 124 16.12 6.27 22.69
C ALA A 124 15.59 5.59 21.42
N CYS A 125 14.73 6.26 20.65
CA CYS A 125 14.24 5.76 19.37
C CYS A 125 15.39 5.60 18.37
N ARG A 126 16.24 6.63 18.21
CA ARG A 126 17.43 6.57 17.35
C ARG A 126 18.33 5.40 17.75
N ALA A 127 18.68 5.29 19.02
CA ALA A 127 19.57 4.24 19.52
C ALA A 127 19.01 2.83 19.31
N ALA A 128 17.69 2.64 19.42
CA ALA A 128 17.05 1.37 19.14
C ALA A 128 17.13 1.00 17.65
N LEU A 129 16.83 1.94 16.75
CA LEU A 129 16.86 1.71 15.31
C LEU A 129 18.29 1.49 14.78
N GLU A 130 19.29 2.16 15.35
CA GLU A 130 20.71 1.93 15.04
C GLU A 130 21.18 0.50 15.36
N GLN A 131 20.51 -0.19 16.29
CA GLN A 131 20.86 -1.58 16.63
C GLN A 131 20.29 -2.61 15.66
N PHE A 132 19.31 -2.27 14.82
CA PHE A 132 18.65 -3.23 13.92
C PHE A 132 19.62 -4.04 13.06
N PRO A 133 20.65 -3.46 12.41
CA PRO A 133 21.59 -4.24 11.58
C PRO A 133 22.46 -5.21 12.38
N SER A 134 22.62 -4.94 13.68
CA SER A 134 23.44 -5.75 14.61
C SER A 134 22.63 -6.80 15.37
N GLN A 135 21.32 -6.61 15.51
CA GLN A 135 20.39 -7.48 16.23
C GLN A 135 19.31 -7.98 15.28
N LEU A 136 19.68 -8.92 14.41
CA LEU A 136 18.76 -9.50 13.44
C LEU A 136 17.80 -10.47 14.14
N GLU A 137 16.49 -10.24 13.98
CA GLU A 137 15.45 -11.11 14.52
C GLU A 137 15.05 -12.20 13.50
N LEU A 138 15.46 -13.45 13.77
CA LEU A 138 15.13 -14.62 12.96
C LEU A 138 13.79 -15.22 13.40
N ASP A 139 13.00 -15.72 12.43
CA ASP A 139 11.77 -16.45 12.73
C ASP A 139 12.03 -17.87 13.25
N TYR A 140 13.12 -18.50 12.74
CA TYR A 140 13.53 -19.85 13.07
C TYR A 140 15.05 -19.92 13.23
N GLU A 141 15.52 -20.78 14.13
CA GLU A 141 16.95 -20.95 14.42
C GLU A 141 17.72 -21.46 13.19
N ASP A 142 17.10 -22.32 12.37
CA ASP A 142 17.72 -22.91 11.18
C ASP A 142 18.10 -21.87 10.11
N LEU A 143 17.45 -20.70 10.10
CA LEU A 143 17.77 -19.60 9.17
C LEU A 143 19.11 -18.92 9.49
N ALA A 144 19.73 -19.23 10.64
CA ALA A 144 21.04 -18.68 11.00
C ALA A 144 22.18 -19.19 10.09
N GLN A 145 21.95 -20.23 9.29
CA GLN A 145 22.93 -20.77 8.34
C GLN A 145 22.70 -20.31 6.89
N ASP A 146 21.59 -19.61 6.62
CA ASP A 146 21.28 -19.10 5.29
C ASP A 146 21.93 -17.72 5.10
N GLU A 147 23.12 -17.71 4.51
CA GLU A 147 23.89 -16.47 4.28
C GLU A 147 23.17 -15.48 3.35
N VAL A 148 22.37 -15.97 2.40
CA VAL A 148 21.60 -15.13 1.48
C VAL A 148 20.50 -14.43 2.25
N TYR A 149 19.70 -15.19 3.00
CA TYR A 149 18.64 -14.65 3.84
C TYR A 149 19.18 -13.64 4.87
N LEU A 150 20.30 -13.95 5.55
CA LEU A 150 20.91 -13.05 6.52
C LEU A 150 21.41 -11.75 5.88
N THR A 151 21.92 -11.82 4.64
CA THR A 151 22.37 -10.65 3.90
C THR A 151 21.19 -9.75 3.54
N GLU A 152 20.09 -10.32 3.04
CA GLU A 152 18.86 -9.58 2.75
C GLU A 152 18.24 -8.97 4.00
N LEU A 153 18.18 -9.74 5.09
CA LEU A 153 17.63 -9.27 6.37
C LEU A 153 18.47 -8.13 6.95
N ARG A 154 19.80 -8.21 6.87
CA ARG A 154 20.70 -7.12 7.29
C ARG A 154 20.54 -5.88 6.43
N ARG A 155 20.47 -6.04 5.10
CA ARG A 155 20.23 -4.92 4.18
C ARG A 155 18.91 -4.21 4.50
N LYS A 156 17.85 -4.97 4.77
CA LYS A 156 16.54 -4.42 5.19
C LYS A 156 16.64 -3.69 6.54
N ALA A 157 17.38 -4.25 7.50
CA ALA A 157 17.64 -3.64 8.80
C ALA A 157 18.40 -2.31 8.67
N GLU A 158 19.38 -2.23 7.78
CA GLU A 158 20.13 -1.00 7.47
C GLU A 158 19.20 0.09 6.92
N LEU A 159 18.34 -0.26 5.96
CA LEU A 159 17.33 0.66 5.42
C LEU A 159 16.37 1.16 6.51
N TRP A 160 15.99 0.30 7.45
CA TRP A 160 15.11 0.68 8.56
C TRP A 160 15.79 1.55 9.60
N ALA A 161 17.10 1.34 9.86
CA ALA A 161 17.87 2.20 10.75
C ALA A 161 17.92 3.66 10.28
N GLU A 162 17.84 3.91 8.97
CA GLU A 162 17.81 5.25 8.39
C GLU A 162 16.61 6.09 8.86
N PHE A 163 15.50 5.48 9.27
CA PHE A 163 14.36 6.19 9.84
C PHE A 163 14.69 6.85 11.20
N GLY A 164 15.66 6.33 11.94
CA GLY A 164 16.08 6.89 13.22
C GLY A 164 16.89 8.19 13.10
N ARG A 165 17.34 8.54 11.89
CA ARG A 165 18.25 9.65 11.64
C ARG A 165 17.48 10.90 11.25
N GLN A 166 17.44 11.87 12.16
CA GLN A 166 16.81 13.18 11.94
C GLN A 166 17.30 13.89 10.67
N GLU A 167 18.60 13.78 10.40
CA GLU A 167 19.29 14.35 9.23
C GLU A 167 18.77 13.80 7.90
N ASN A 168 18.10 12.65 7.90
CA ASN A 168 17.48 12.09 6.71
C ASN A 168 16.08 12.67 6.45
N TYR A 169 15.55 13.57 7.28
CA TYR A 169 14.23 14.15 7.05
C TYR A 169 14.32 15.54 6.44
N ALA A 170 13.61 15.73 5.32
CA ALA A 170 13.43 17.02 4.67
C ALA A 170 11.97 17.43 4.70
N THR A 171 11.72 18.74 4.60
CA THR A 171 10.37 19.27 4.43
C THR A 171 10.16 19.71 3.00
N ALA A 172 8.98 19.41 2.46
CA ALA A 172 8.55 19.86 1.13
C ALA A 172 7.18 20.56 1.25
N PRO A 173 6.93 21.64 0.49
CA PRO A 173 5.62 22.28 0.47
C PRO A 173 4.59 21.32 -0.15
N VAL A 174 3.38 21.29 0.42
CA VAL A 174 2.26 20.54 -0.17
C VAL A 174 1.53 21.44 -1.16
N PRO A 175 1.45 21.08 -2.46
CA PRO A 175 0.72 21.88 -3.44
C PRO A 175 -0.74 22.09 -3.00
N ASN A 176 -1.24 23.32 -3.16
CA ASN A 176 -2.63 23.70 -2.87
C ASN A 176 -3.04 23.60 -1.38
N GLN A 177 -2.11 23.51 -0.43
CA GLN A 177 -2.42 23.50 1.01
C GLN A 177 -1.50 24.43 1.81
N ASP A 178 -1.93 25.68 1.98
CA ASP A 178 -1.21 26.67 2.78
C ASP A 178 -1.10 26.21 4.24
N GLY A 179 0.12 26.22 4.78
CA GLY A 179 0.41 25.83 6.16
C GLY A 179 0.64 24.33 6.39
N MET A 180 0.56 23.49 5.35
CA MET A 180 0.99 22.09 5.43
C MET A 180 2.36 21.87 4.79
N VAL A 181 3.21 21.10 5.49
CA VAL A 181 4.50 20.64 4.98
C VAL A 181 4.50 19.12 4.97
N ALA A 182 4.94 18.54 3.86
CA ALA A 182 5.25 17.12 3.77
C ALA A 182 6.60 16.89 4.46
N ILE A 183 6.69 15.78 5.19
CA ILE A 183 7.94 15.29 5.77
C ILE A 183 8.37 14.09 4.92
N GLU A 184 9.53 14.21 4.29
CA GLU A 184 10.07 13.20 3.39
C GLU A 184 11.35 12.61 3.96
N LEU A 185 11.47 11.28 3.92
CA LEU A 185 12.73 10.60 4.22
C LEU A 185 13.63 10.63 2.97
N ARG A 186 14.76 11.31 3.06
CA ARG A 186 15.83 11.43 2.07
C ARG A 186 17.11 10.87 2.67
N SER A 187 17.42 9.62 2.35
CA SER A 187 18.64 8.94 2.77
C SER A 187 19.42 8.47 1.54
N PRO A 188 20.76 8.51 1.53
CA PRO A 188 21.57 8.03 0.41
C PRO A 188 21.25 6.59 0.00
N SER A 189 20.89 5.73 0.97
CA SER A 189 20.50 4.34 0.72
C SER A 189 19.14 4.22 0.02
N HIS A 190 18.26 5.20 0.20
CA HIS A 190 16.97 5.31 -0.50
C HIS A 190 17.11 5.97 -1.88
N GLU A 191 18.25 6.63 -2.14
CA GLU A 191 18.66 7.15 -3.46
C GLU A 191 19.56 6.16 -4.23
N ALA A 192 19.79 4.96 -3.69
CA ALA A 192 20.55 3.91 -4.37
C ALA A 192 19.86 3.53 -5.70
N PRO A 193 20.62 3.27 -6.78
CA PRO A 193 20.04 3.06 -8.13
C PRO A 193 18.98 1.95 -8.17
N ASP A 194 19.17 0.86 -7.44
CA ASP A 194 18.23 -0.25 -7.40
C ASP A 194 16.94 0.08 -6.63
N MET A 195 17.03 0.91 -5.59
CA MET A 195 15.86 1.41 -4.86
C MET A 195 15.07 2.44 -5.67
N VAL A 196 15.77 3.30 -6.42
CA VAL A 196 15.14 4.26 -7.35
C VAL A 196 14.45 3.51 -8.48
N GLU A 197 15.12 2.54 -9.10
CA GLU A 197 14.54 1.73 -10.18
C GLU A 197 13.30 0.96 -9.69
N ALA A 198 13.36 0.35 -8.51
CA ALA A 198 12.21 -0.34 -7.94
C ALA A 198 11.04 0.64 -7.70
N ARG A 199 11.30 1.85 -7.21
CA ARG A 199 10.27 2.88 -7.01
C ARG A 199 9.65 3.32 -8.32
N GLU A 200 10.46 3.65 -9.32
CA GLU A 200 10.00 4.05 -10.65
C GLU A 200 9.13 2.95 -11.28
N HIS A 201 9.58 1.69 -11.18
CA HIS A 201 8.81 0.54 -11.64
C HIS A 201 7.47 0.41 -10.92
N PHE A 202 7.42 0.56 -9.59
CA PHE A 202 6.16 0.56 -8.84
C PHE A 202 5.25 1.74 -9.20
N GLU A 203 5.80 2.93 -9.48
CA GLU A 203 5.03 4.08 -9.94
C GLU A 203 4.41 3.83 -11.33
N GLU A 204 5.15 3.23 -12.26
CA GLU A 204 4.63 2.81 -13.56
C GLU A 204 3.46 1.83 -13.42
N ILE A 205 3.63 0.78 -12.60
CA ILE A 205 2.59 -0.21 -12.31
C ILE A 205 1.36 0.45 -11.66
N ALA A 206 1.58 1.38 -10.72
CA ALA A 206 0.50 2.08 -10.03
C ALA A 206 -0.30 2.97 -10.99
N GLN A 207 0.36 3.62 -11.96
CA GLN A 207 -0.31 4.41 -13.00
C GLN A 207 -1.16 3.52 -13.91
N GLU A 208 -0.64 2.36 -14.31
CA GLU A 208 -1.37 1.35 -15.10
C GLU A 208 -2.63 0.88 -14.35
N ALA A 209 -2.49 0.50 -13.08
CA ALA A 209 -3.60 0.07 -12.24
C ALA A 209 -4.62 1.21 -11.98
N GLN A 210 -4.16 2.45 -11.80
CA GLN A 210 -5.03 3.61 -11.61
C GLN A 210 -5.91 3.87 -12.84
N LEU A 211 -5.32 3.80 -14.03
CA LEU A 211 -6.06 3.99 -15.28
C LEU A 211 -7.11 2.91 -15.47
N TRP A 212 -6.73 1.63 -15.26
CA TRP A 212 -7.67 0.51 -15.31
C TRP A 212 -8.83 0.68 -14.32
N HIS A 213 -8.53 1.06 -13.08
CA HIS A 213 -9.55 1.29 -12.05
C HIS A 213 -10.49 2.45 -12.40
N TRP A 214 -9.96 3.52 -12.99
CA TRP A 214 -10.77 4.64 -13.47
C TRP A 214 -11.73 4.21 -14.59
N VAL A 215 -11.26 3.41 -15.55
CA VAL A 215 -12.10 2.83 -16.61
C VAL A 215 -13.25 2.02 -16.00
N GLN A 216 -12.93 1.10 -15.07
CA GLN A 216 -13.92 0.25 -14.42
C GLN A 216 -15.00 1.10 -13.75
N LYS A 217 -14.61 2.12 -12.98
CA LYS A 217 -15.55 3.04 -12.32
C LYS A 217 -16.44 3.79 -13.31
N CYS A 218 -15.89 4.26 -14.44
CA CYS A 218 -16.69 4.98 -15.45
C CYS A 218 -17.81 4.08 -16.01
N PHE A 219 -17.52 2.80 -16.26
CA PHE A 219 -18.53 1.85 -16.72
C PHE A 219 -19.53 1.45 -15.64
N GLU A 220 -19.08 1.25 -14.40
CA GLU A 220 -19.98 0.97 -13.26
C GLU A 220 -20.97 2.12 -13.01
N ALA A 221 -20.51 3.37 -13.12
CA ALA A 221 -21.34 4.56 -12.96
C ALA A 221 -22.15 4.91 -14.22
N GLY A 222 -21.75 4.41 -15.40
CA GLY A 222 -22.30 4.81 -16.69
C GLY A 222 -22.04 6.28 -17.03
N ALA A 223 -21.00 6.89 -16.45
CA ALA A 223 -20.66 8.30 -16.59
C ALA A 223 -19.18 8.54 -16.30
N LEU A 224 -18.64 9.69 -16.76
CA LEU A 224 -17.27 10.10 -16.46
C LEU A 224 -17.11 10.41 -14.96
N ILE A 225 -16.09 9.82 -14.34
CA ILE A 225 -15.75 10.01 -12.92
C ILE A 225 -14.72 11.15 -12.82
N PRO A 226 -14.87 12.13 -11.91
CA PRO A 226 -13.99 13.29 -11.81
C PRO A 226 -12.60 12.99 -11.22
N ASP A 227 -12.31 11.75 -10.83
CA ASP A 227 -11.04 11.32 -10.23
C ASP A 227 -9.84 11.51 -11.19
N LEU A 228 -10.08 11.47 -12.50
CA LEU A 228 -9.10 11.67 -13.56
C LEU A 228 -9.78 12.37 -14.73
N SER A 229 -9.17 13.43 -15.27
CA SER A 229 -9.71 14.12 -16.44
C SER A 229 -9.62 13.24 -17.68
N LEU A 230 -10.51 13.46 -18.65
CA LEU A 230 -10.53 12.66 -19.87
C LEU A 230 -9.26 12.85 -20.71
N ASP A 231 -8.73 14.08 -20.77
CA ASP A 231 -7.49 14.41 -21.46
C ASP A 231 -6.31 13.68 -20.82
N ASP A 232 -6.18 13.74 -19.49
CA ASP A 232 -5.12 13.06 -18.75
C ASP A 232 -5.20 11.54 -18.93
N ALA A 233 -6.41 10.98 -18.92
CA ALA A 233 -6.64 9.55 -19.13
C ALA A 233 -6.19 9.12 -20.54
N ALA A 234 -6.56 9.90 -21.56
CA ALA A 234 -6.21 9.61 -22.94
C ALA A 234 -4.71 9.74 -23.21
N GLU A 235 -4.05 10.78 -22.71
CA GLU A 235 -2.60 10.94 -22.86
C GLU A 235 -1.82 9.83 -22.13
N ARG A 236 -2.26 9.43 -20.94
CA ARG A 236 -1.70 8.26 -20.24
C ARG A 236 -1.87 6.98 -21.06
N ALA A 237 -3.08 6.73 -21.57
CA ALA A 237 -3.37 5.55 -22.38
C ALA A 237 -2.53 5.51 -23.68
N LYS A 238 -2.32 6.65 -24.34
CA LYS A 238 -1.43 6.76 -25.51
C LYS A 238 0.02 6.44 -25.15
N SER A 239 0.54 7.02 -24.06
CA SER A 239 1.89 6.75 -23.57
C SER A 239 2.08 5.26 -23.24
N MET A 240 1.10 4.65 -22.57
CA MET A 240 1.10 3.22 -22.28
C MET A 240 1.06 2.37 -23.56
N ALA A 241 0.23 2.72 -24.55
CA ALA A 241 0.17 2.02 -25.82
C ALA A 241 1.51 2.05 -26.58
N LEU A 242 2.21 3.18 -26.56
CA LEU A 242 3.57 3.30 -27.12
C LEU A 242 4.57 2.40 -26.39
N ALA A 243 4.53 2.37 -25.05
CA ALA A 243 5.42 1.53 -24.25
C ALA A 243 5.17 0.03 -24.47
N VAL A 244 3.90 -0.38 -24.60
CA VAL A 244 3.52 -1.77 -24.92
C VAL A 244 4.02 -2.15 -26.32
N ALA A 245 3.78 -1.30 -27.32
CA ALA A 245 4.23 -1.55 -28.69
C ALA A 245 5.75 -1.61 -28.82
N ALA A 246 6.48 -0.83 -28.02
CA ALA A 246 7.94 -0.84 -27.96
C ALA A 246 8.51 -2.02 -27.14
N GLY A 247 7.68 -2.80 -26.46
CA GLY A 247 8.12 -3.86 -25.55
C GLY A 247 8.86 -3.35 -24.32
N THR A 248 8.69 -2.07 -23.97
CA THR A 248 9.34 -1.42 -22.82
C THR A 248 8.41 -1.28 -21.62
N ASN A 249 7.13 -1.66 -21.75
CA ASN A 249 6.22 -1.69 -20.61
C ASN A 249 6.68 -2.73 -19.58
N ARG A 250 6.78 -2.30 -18.33
CA ARG A 250 7.15 -3.12 -17.18
C ARG A 250 5.89 -3.46 -16.36
N SER A 251 4.89 -4.10 -16.97
CA SER A 251 3.66 -4.52 -16.28
C SER A 251 3.93 -5.69 -15.33
N LEU A 252 3.17 -5.78 -14.23
CA LEU A 252 3.18 -6.95 -13.33
C LEU A 252 2.47 -8.16 -13.92
N MET A 253 1.51 -7.94 -14.82
CA MET A 253 0.75 -9.04 -15.40
C MET A 253 1.42 -9.57 -16.66
N PRO A 254 1.45 -10.90 -16.87
CA PRO A 254 1.88 -11.47 -18.14
C PRO A 254 1.17 -10.79 -19.31
N ASN A 255 1.88 -10.63 -20.42
CA ASN A 255 1.33 -10.05 -21.66
C ASN A 255 0.73 -8.64 -21.53
N ASN A 256 1.02 -7.89 -20.46
CA ASN A 256 0.49 -6.54 -20.23
C ASN A 256 -1.05 -6.48 -20.17
N GLU A 257 -1.72 -7.51 -19.63
CA GLU A 257 -3.18 -7.62 -19.61
C GLU A 257 -3.88 -6.38 -19.01
N ILE A 258 -3.36 -5.84 -17.90
CA ILE A 258 -3.94 -4.64 -17.26
C ILE A 258 -3.70 -3.40 -18.13
N ALA A 259 -2.52 -3.25 -18.72
CA ALA A 259 -2.23 -2.16 -19.65
C ALA A 259 -3.18 -2.19 -20.85
N HIS A 260 -3.38 -3.37 -21.46
CA HIS A 260 -4.31 -3.57 -22.56
C HIS A 260 -5.75 -3.22 -22.16
N GLY A 261 -6.17 -3.63 -20.96
CA GLY A 261 -7.45 -3.24 -20.39
C GLY A 261 -7.58 -1.72 -20.20
N GLY A 262 -6.55 -1.06 -19.67
CA GLY A 262 -6.52 0.39 -19.49
C GLY A 262 -6.57 1.16 -20.80
N ILE A 263 -5.80 0.72 -21.81
CA ILE A 263 -5.73 1.35 -23.14
C ILE A 263 -7.06 1.22 -23.87
N SER A 264 -7.53 -0.01 -24.08
CA SER A 264 -8.78 -0.28 -24.82
C SER A 264 -10.00 0.24 -24.06
N GLY A 265 -10.00 0.13 -22.74
CA GLY A 265 -11.05 0.65 -21.87
C GLY A 265 -11.16 2.17 -21.90
N THR A 266 -10.03 2.90 -21.91
CA THR A 266 -10.04 4.36 -22.05
C THR A 266 -10.60 4.79 -23.39
N ALA A 267 -10.20 4.11 -24.48
CA ALA A 267 -10.76 4.34 -25.80
C ALA A 267 -12.27 4.08 -25.82
N ALA A 268 -12.75 3.01 -25.18
CA ALA A 268 -14.17 2.72 -25.07
C ALA A 268 -14.92 3.77 -24.24
N VAL A 269 -14.35 4.29 -23.15
CA VAL A 269 -14.95 5.38 -22.35
C VAL A 269 -15.11 6.65 -23.20
N ILE A 270 -14.12 7.02 -24.01
CA ILE A 270 -14.21 8.18 -24.90
C ILE A 270 -15.39 8.01 -25.87
N ILE A 271 -15.51 6.86 -26.53
CA ILE A 271 -16.57 6.61 -27.52
C ILE A 271 -17.96 6.52 -26.87
N CYS A 272 -18.07 5.81 -25.75
CA CYS A 272 -19.35 5.49 -25.15
C CYS A 272 -19.90 6.59 -24.25
N LEU A 273 -19.03 7.35 -23.57
CA LEU A 273 -19.41 8.22 -22.45
C LEU A 273 -19.01 9.69 -22.62
N ALA A 274 -18.01 10.01 -23.45
CA ALA A 274 -17.53 11.39 -23.59
C ALA A 274 -18.21 12.21 -24.69
N GLY A 275 -18.91 11.56 -25.63
CA GLY A 275 -19.43 12.24 -26.83
C GLY A 275 -18.30 12.69 -27.76
N THR A 276 -18.51 13.80 -28.50
CA THR A 276 -17.48 14.35 -29.40
C THR A 276 -16.32 14.93 -28.60
N HIS A 277 -15.12 14.38 -28.82
CA HIS A 277 -13.92 14.74 -28.08
C HIS A 277 -12.68 14.76 -28.98
N GLU A 278 -11.66 15.52 -28.62
CA GLU A 278 -10.43 15.64 -29.42
C GLU A 278 -9.64 14.33 -29.58
N HIS A 279 -9.93 13.33 -28.75
CA HIS A 279 -9.29 12.02 -28.76
C HIS A 279 -10.12 10.94 -29.46
N GLU A 280 -11.24 11.29 -30.07
CA GLU A 280 -12.17 10.36 -30.72
C GLU A 280 -11.49 9.55 -31.84
N GLU A 281 -10.69 10.20 -32.70
CA GLU A 281 -9.99 9.53 -33.80
C GLU A 281 -8.99 8.48 -33.27
N TRP A 282 -8.22 8.82 -32.24
CA TRP A 282 -7.32 7.89 -31.57
C TRP A 282 -8.10 6.72 -30.96
N ALA A 283 -9.18 7.01 -30.22
CA ALA A 283 -9.98 5.99 -29.55
C ALA A 283 -10.60 5.00 -30.55
N VAL A 284 -11.13 5.49 -31.67
CA VAL A 284 -11.64 4.63 -32.75
C VAL A 284 -10.51 3.75 -33.29
N SER A 285 -9.36 4.32 -33.66
CA SER A 285 -8.22 3.57 -34.19
C SER A 285 -7.73 2.48 -33.22
N THR A 286 -7.68 2.79 -31.93
CA THR A 286 -7.28 1.83 -30.89
C THR A 286 -8.28 0.69 -30.77
N LEU A 287 -9.58 0.95 -30.72
CA LEU A 287 -10.57 -0.13 -30.63
C LEU A 287 -10.54 -1.05 -31.86
N TRP A 288 -10.25 -0.51 -33.04
CA TRP A 288 -10.05 -1.33 -34.25
C TRP A 288 -8.81 -2.22 -34.16
N SER A 289 -7.68 -1.70 -33.67
CA SER A 289 -6.47 -2.53 -33.54
C SER A 289 -6.67 -3.70 -32.59
N TYR A 290 -7.33 -3.48 -31.45
CA TYR A 290 -7.64 -4.53 -30.48
C TYR A 290 -8.66 -5.55 -30.99
N ARG A 291 -9.58 -5.13 -31.87
CA ARG A 291 -10.53 -6.04 -32.52
C ARG A 291 -9.79 -7.03 -33.45
N ASP A 292 -8.78 -6.55 -34.15
CA ASP A 292 -8.02 -7.35 -35.12
C ASP A 292 -6.98 -8.25 -34.44
N GLU A 293 -6.66 -8.00 -33.16
CA GLU A 293 -5.79 -8.83 -32.30
C GLU A 293 -6.50 -10.00 -31.61
N VAL A 294 -7.83 -10.10 -31.67
CA VAL A 294 -8.57 -11.25 -31.13
C VAL A 294 -8.19 -12.49 -31.95
N GLU A 295 -7.32 -13.34 -31.37
CA GLU A 295 -7.07 -14.69 -31.87
C GLU A 295 -8.40 -15.38 -32.15
N ALA A 296 -8.51 -15.96 -33.36
CA ALA A 296 -9.59 -16.88 -33.67
C ALA A 296 -9.67 -17.91 -32.54
N PRO A 297 -10.88 -18.23 -32.01
CA PRO A 297 -11.00 -19.18 -30.91
C PRO A 297 -10.26 -20.46 -31.29
N GLN A 298 -9.25 -20.82 -30.50
CA GLN A 298 -8.58 -22.10 -30.69
C GLN A 298 -9.59 -23.20 -30.31
N ASP A 299 -10.25 -23.76 -31.33
CA ASP A 299 -11.18 -24.90 -31.23
C ASP A 299 -10.52 -26.17 -30.62
N GLU A 300 -9.23 -26.14 -30.27
CA GLU A 300 -8.50 -27.28 -29.72
C GLU A 300 -8.62 -27.49 -28.21
N VAL A 301 -9.12 -26.53 -27.42
CA VAL A 301 -9.12 -26.66 -25.94
C VAL A 301 -10.06 -27.79 -25.45
N PHE A 302 -11.09 -28.16 -26.21
CA PHE A 302 -12.04 -29.22 -25.83
C PHE A 302 -11.92 -30.53 -26.63
N SER A 303 -11.01 -30.64 -27.60
CA SER A 303 -10.97 -31.82 -28.49
C SER A 303 -10.10 -32.98 -28.01
N LYS A 304 -9.35 -32.83 -26.92
CA LYS A 304 -8.36 -33.84 -26.47
C LYS A 304 -8.66 -34.51 -25.11
N SER A 305 -9.85 -34.34 -24.54
CA SER A 305 -10.28 -35.14 -23.39
C SER A 305 -11.10 -36.36 -23.84
N VAL A 306 -10.44 -37.34 -24.46
CA VAL A 306 -10.96 -38.72 -24.49
C VAL A 306 -10.44 -39.40 -23.24
N ILE A 307 -11.33 -39.66 -22.29
CA ILE A 307 -11.05 -40.54 -21.15
C ILE A 307 -11.01 -41.97 -21.72
N SER A 308 -9.83 -42.59 -21.69
CA SER A 308 -9.64 -44.05 -21.76
C SER A 308 -9.23 -44.57 -20.40
#